data_AF-A0A811GC85-F1
#
_entry.id   AF-A0A811GC85-F1
#
_cell.length_a   1.000
_cell.length_b   1.000
_cell.length_c   1.000
_cell.angle_alpha   90.00
_cell.angle_beta   90.00
_cell.angle_gamma   90.00
#
_symmetry.space_group_name_H-M   'P 1'
#
loop_
_entity.id
_entity.type
_entity.pdbx_description
1 polymer ?
#
loop_
_entity_poly.entity_id
_entity_poly.type
_entity_poly.pdbx_seq_one_letter_code
_entity_poly.pdbx_strand_id
1 'polypeptide(L)'
;MSTSLDGLQFPINPNSNKASTSQTGKEIIAEALSIVDNKSSMDALAEKNWRKHYPVYFKALVEQGIRTINNSITIAKQGLHKAHHSFDFYRNGQRYLLKDIMKDVDTATLYTIQLKGESNAAPEWYVPYKGQKLQGPALLEQIQIWQDAGIIEPSHAEALRIAQAHPEWFDLSDRTMVLFGAGSEAGPLTWLSKWKANIVAVDLPNARVWDKILNTIQQGNATLYAPCAEKLAEDMATSTLKEKLGADLLTQTPEIAHWLSQSEH
;
A
#
# COMPACT_ATOMS: atom_id res chain seq x y z
N MET A 1 22.18 16.97 -8.54
CA MET A 1 22.15 16.81 -7.08
C MET A 1 22.37 15.34 -6.78
N SER A 2 23.38 15.02 -5.97
CA SER A 2 23.61 13.64 -5.52
C SER A 2 22.44 13.25 -4.61
N THR A 3 21.43 12.55 -5.16
CA THR A 3 20.44 11.89 -4.33
C THR A 3 21.19 10.88 -3.47
N SER A 4 21.11 11.03 -2.15
CA SER A 4 21.65 10.05 -1.21
C SER A 4 21.17 8.65 -1.63
N LEU A 5 22.09 7.67 -1.62
CA LEU A 5 21.74 6.27 -1.89
C LEU A 5 20.92 5.64 -0.75
N ASP A 6 20.74 6.35 0.37
CA ASP A 6 20.06 5.87 1.56
C ASP A 6 18.68 5.27 1.26
N GLY A 7 18.36 4.19 1.97
CA GLY A 7 17.13 3.43 1.80
C GLY A 7 17.17 2.35 0.72
N LEU A 8 15.98 1.91 0.34
CA LEU A 8 15.73 0.85 -0.64
C LEU A 8 16.14 1.29 -2.05
N GLN A 9 17.00 0.51 -2.69
CA GLN A 9 17.51 0.79 -4.02
C GLN A 9 17.46 -0.46 -4.91
N PHE A 10 17.21 -0.23 -6.21
CA PHE A 10 17.56 -1.24 -7.20
C PHE A 10 19.08 -1.48 -7.20
N PRO A 11 19.54 -2.72 -7.42
CA PRO A 11 20.96 -3.03 -7.45
C PRO A 11 21.75 -2.14 -8.38
N ILE A 12 22.84 -1.59 -7.86
CA ILE A 12 23.81 -0.83 -8.64
C ILE A 12 24.71 -1.84 -9.35
N ASN A 13 24.74 -1.79 -10.68
CA ASN A 13 25.62 -2.63 -11.46
C ASN A 13 27.08 -2.23 -11.21
N PRO A 14 27.98 -3.14 -10.79
CA PRO A 14 29.34 -2.79 -10.39
C PRO A 14 30.21 -2.25 -11.54
N ASN A 15 29.90 -2.63 -12.79
CA ASN A 15 30.68 -2.20 -13.95
C ASN A 15 30.27 -0.83 -14.46
N SER A 16 28.97 -0.54 -14.45
CA SER A 16 28.42 0.73 -14.98
C SER A 16 28.11 1.77 -13.90
N ASN A 17 28.17 1.37 -12.63
CA ASN A 17 27.80 2.15 -11.45
C ASN A 17 26.41 2.81 -11.55
N LYS A 18 25.47 2.11 -12.21
CA LYS A 18 24.09 2.56 -12.43
C LYS A 18 23.11 1.50 -11.97
N ALA A 19 22.00 1.94 -11.39
CA ALA A 19 20.87 1.06 -11.09
C ALA A 19 20.20 0.58 -12.39
N SER A 20 19.84 -0.70 -12.46
CA SER A 20 19.15 -1.29 -13.62
C SER A 20 17.81 -1.89 -13.21
N THR A 21 16.75 -1.10 -13.36
CA THR A 21 15.37 -1.57 -13.09
C THR A 21 14.93 -2.67 -14.05
N SER A 22 15.38 -2.63 -15.30
CA SER A 22 15.04 -3.64 -16.33
C SER A 22 15.57 -5.02 -15.97
N GLN A 23 16.81 -5.12 -15.49
CA GLN A 23 17.40 -6.42 -15.15
C GLN A 23 16.71 -7.03 -13.93
N THR A 24 16.53 -6.23 -12.87
CA THR A 24 15.82 -6.68 -11.66
C THR A 24 14.38 -7.11 -11.96
N GLY A 25 13.63 -6.29 -12.71
CA GLY A 25 12.25 -6.63 -13.08
C GLY A 25 12.16 -7.91 -13.89
N LYS A 26 13.05 -8.09 -14.86
CA LYS A 26 13.14 -9.32 -15.66
C LYS A 26 13.37 -10.56 -14.79
N GLU A 27 14.34 -10.50 -13.88
CA GLU A 27 14.67 -11.63 -13.01
C GLU A 27 13.52 -11.99 -12.06
N ILE A 28 12.80 -10.99 -11.54
CA ILE A 28 11.62 -11.21 -10.69
C ILE A 28 10.51 -11.92 -11.47
N ILE A 29 10.21 -11.47 -12.68
CA ILE A 29 9.17 -12.06 -13.52
C ILE A 29 9.55 -13.49 -13.94
N ALA A 30 10.83 -13.72 -14.25
CA ALA A 30 11.34 -15.05 -14.54
C ALA A 30 11.18 -16.00 -13.35
N GLU A 31 11.57 -15.58 -12.14
CA GLU A 31 11.36 -16.38 -10.93
C GLU A 31 9.86 -16.65 -10.69
N ALA A 32 9.02 -15.63 -10.85
CA ALA A 32 7.58 -15.75 -10.68
C ALA A 32 6.96 -16.82 -11.60
N LEU A 33 7.52 -17.02 -12.80
CA LEU A 33 7.06 -18.03 -13.76
C LEU A 33 7.76 -19.39 -13.61
N SER A 34 8.85 -19.50 -12.85
CA SER A 34 9.77 -20.66 -12.90
C SER A 34 9.07 -22.01 -12.69
N ILE A 35 8.12 -22.08 -11.75
CA ILE A 35 7.40 -23.31 -11.40
C ILE A 35 6.21 -23.57 -12.33
N VAL A 36 5.50 -22.53 -12.75
CA VAL A 36 4.23 -22.66 -13.48
C VAL A 36 4.39 -22.65 -15.00
N ASP A 37 5.48 -22.05 -15.49
CA ASP A 37 5.84 -21.93 -16.91
C ASP A 37 7.34 -21.66 -17.06
N ASN A 38 8.12 -22.74 -16.94
CA ASN A 38 9.58 -22.69 -17.08
C ASN A 38 10.03 -22.14 -18.45
N LYS A 39 9.23 -22.31 -19.51
CA LYS A 39 9.58 -21.77 -20.83
C LYS A 39 9.53 -20.25 -20.83
N SER A 40 8.40 -19.67 -20.42
CA SER A 40 8.26 -18.21 -20.34
C SER A 40 9.24 -17.59 -19.34
N SER A 41 9.59 -18.31 -18.27
CA SER A 41 10.66 -17.93 -17.33
C SER A 41 12.01 -17.77 -18.02
N MET A 42 12.47 -18.79 -18.77
CA MET A 42 13.74 -18.76 -19.50
C MET A 42 13.73 -17.71 -20.63
N ASP A 43 12.60 -17.57 -21.33
CA ASP A 43 12.42 -16.57 -22.37
C ASP A 43 12.51 -15.15 -21.80
N ALA A 44 11.93 -14.90 -20.61
CA ALA A 44 12.05 -13.62 -19.91
C ALA A 44 13.52 -13.28 -19.61
N LEU A 45 14.28 -14.24 -19.06
CA LEU A 45 15.72 -14.05 -18.78
C LEU A 45 16.52 -13.71 -20.05
N ALA A 46 16.22 -14.37 -21.16
CA ALA A 46 16.90 -14.18 -22.44
C ALA A 46 16.48 -12.89 -23.19
N GLU A 47 15.41 -12.20 -22.76
CA GLU A 47 14.87 -11.04 -23.47
C GLU A 47 15.85 -9.86 -23.51
N LYS A 48 16.20 -9.43 -24.73
CA LYS A 48 17.15 -8.32 -24.95
C LYS A 48 16.44 -6.97 -25.02
N ASN A 49 15.19 -6.93 -25.45
CA ASN A 49 14.37 -5.74 -25.65
C ASN A 49 13.24 -5.62 -24.63
N TRP A 50 13.60 -5.75 -23.35
CA TRP A 50 12.66 -5.79 -22.22
C TRP A 50 11.63 -4.66 -22.26
N ARG A 51 12.07 -3.41 -22.51
CA ARG A 51 11.16 -2.24 -22.51
C ARG A 51 10.02 -2.35 -23.51
N LYS A 52 10.18 -3.12 -24.58
CA LYS A 52 9.12 -3.35 -25.59
C LYS A 52 8.34 -4.63 -25.33
N HIS A 53 9.01 -5.70 -24.88
CA HIS A 53 8.41 -7.04 -24.83
C HIS A 53 7.97 -7.49 -23.43
N TYR A 54 8.23 -6.71 -22.37
CA TYR A 54 7.74 -7.05 -21.03
C TYR A 54 6.25 -7.41 -20.97
N PRO A 55 5.33 -6.78 -21.75
CA PRO A 55 3.90 -7.13 -21.67
C PRO A 55 3.61 -8.60 -22.00
N VAL A 56 4.45 -9.27 -22.81
CA VAL A 56 4.30 -10.70 -23.12
C VAL A 56 4.41 -11.56 -21.86
N TYR A 57 5.37 -11.25 -20.98
CA TYR A 57 5.58 -12.02 -19.75
C TYR A 57 4.56 -11.68 -18.67
N PHE A 58 4.08 -10.42 -18.61
CA PHE A 58 2.95 -10.07 -17.75
C PHE A 58 1.67 -10.78 -18.17
N LYS A 59 1.43 -10.90 -19.48
CA LYS A 59 0.34 -11.72 -20.01
C LYS A 59 0.51 -13.19 -19.59
N ALA A 60 1.72 -13.74 -19.67
CA ALA A 60 2.00 -15.09 -19.20
C ALA A 60 1.69 -15.26 -17.70
N LEU A 61 2.05 -14.30 -16.83
CA LEU A 61 1.69 -14.34 -15.40
C LEU A 61 0.17 -14.48 -15.20
N VAL A 62 -0.62 -13.69 -15.93
CA VAL A 62 -2.09 -13.75 -15.86
C VAL A 62 -2.61 -15.08 -16.41
N GLU A 63 -2.20 -15.45 -17.62
CA GLU A 63 -2.64 -16.70 -18.27
C GLU A 63 -2.33 -17.93 -17.43
N GLN A 64 -1.15 -17.99 -16.80
CA GLN A 64 -0.79 -19.10 -15.93
C GLN A 64 -1.46 -18.99 -14.55
N GLY A 65 -1.62 -17.77 -14.02
CA GLY A 65 -2.25 -17.51 -12.73
C GLY A 65 -3.72 -17.94 -12.68
N ILE A 66 -4.48 -17.71 -13.76
CA ILE A 66 -5.92 -18.04 -13.81
C ILE A 66 -6.21 -19.53 -14.05
N ARG A 67 -5.21 -20.34 -14.42
CA ARG A 67 -5.41 -21.78 -14.67
C ARG A 67 -5.80 -22.54 -13.41
N THR A 68 -5.25 -22.15 -12.26
CA THR A 68 -5.59 -22.71 -10.95
C THR A 68 -5.44 -21.66 -9.86
N ILE A 69 -6.21 -21.79 -8.77
CA ILE A 69 -6.10 -20.91 -7.60
C ILE A 69 -4.67 -20.94 -7.01
N ASN A 70 -4.01 -22.11 -7.03
CA ASN A 70 -2.66 -22.29 -6.50
C ASN A 70 -1.58 -21.59 -7.33
N ASN A 71 -1.77 -21.48 -8.66
CA ASN A 71 -0.79 -20.86 -9.54
C ASN A 71 -0.59 -19.38 -9.19
N SER A 72 -1.68 -18.63 -8.99
CA SER A 72 -1.60 -17.21 -8.60
C SER A 72 -0.80 -17.00 -7.32
N ILE A 73 -1.03 -17.85 -6.30
CA ILE A 73 -0.29 -17.79 -5.03
C ILE A 73 1.19 -18.17 -5.25
N THR A 74 1.46 -19.20 -6.05
CA THR A 74 2.83 -19.66 -6.35
C THR A 74 3.63 -18.58 -7.07
N ILE A 75 3.05 -17.99 -8.11
CA ILE A 75 3.64 -16.89 -8.88
C ILE A 75 3.99 -15.72 -7.95
N ALA A 76 3.06 -15.30 -7.10
CA ALA A 76 3.28 -14.21 -6.16
C ALA A 76 4.40 -14.54 -5.16
N LYS A 77 4.41 -15.76 -4.60
CA LYS A 77 5.45 -16.20 -3.65
C LYS A 77 6.84 -16.22 -4.28
N GLN A 78 6.98 -16.78 -5.47
CA GLN A 78 8.27 -16.88 -6.16
C GLN A 78 8.79 -15.50 -6.58
N GLY A 79 7.93 -14.66 -7.15
CA GLY A 79 8.27 -13.28 -7.49
C GLY A 79 8.69 -12.45 -6.27
N LEU A 80 7.94 -12.53 -5.17
CA LEU A 80 8.27 -11.83 -3.93
C LEU A 80 9.56 -12.36 -3.30
N HIS A 81 9.78 -13.68 -3.32
CA HIS A 81 11.03 -14.28 -2.87
C HIS A 81 12.22 -13.70 -3.64
N LYS A 82 12.14 -13.64 -4.97
CA LYS A 82 13.20 -13.02 -5.78
C LYS A 82 13.38 -11.55 -5.47
N ALA A 83 12.29 -10.77 -5.38
CA ALA A 83 12.35 -9.36 -5.04
C ALA A 83 13.08 -9.14 -3.70
N HIS A 84 12.71 -9.87 -2.66
CA HIS A 84 13.33 -9.79 -1.33
C HIS A 84 14.85 -10.03 -1.36
N HIS A 85 15.32 -10.90 -2.26
CA HIS A 85 16.74 -11.23 -2.45
C HIS A 85 17.46 -10.35 -3.49
N SER A 86 16.74 -9.49 -4.19
CA SER A 86 17.24 -8.73 -5.32
C SER A 86 17.40 -7.24 -5.05
N PHE A 87 16.79 -6.65 -4.02
CA PHE A 87 16.98 -5.23 -3.72
C PHE A 87 18.13 -5.02 -2.73
N ASP A 88 18.85 -3.92 -2.93
CA ASP A 88 19.83 -3.41 -1.97
C ASP A 88 19.15 -2.39 -1.05
N PHE A 89 19.69 -2.22 0.14
CA PHE A 89 19.32 -1.16 1.08
C PHE A 89 20.59 -0.49 1.58
N TYR A 90 20.62 0.83 1.60
CA TYR A 90 21.77 1.58 2.08
C TYR A 90 21.42 2.34 3.36
N ARG A 91 22.33 2.31 4.33
CA ARG A 91 22.25 3.09 5.57
C ARG A 91 23.64 3.56 5.94
N ASN A 92 23.80 4.88 6.17
CA ASN A 92 25.07 5.45 6.63
C ASN A 92 26.28 5.05 5.76
N GLY A 93 26.08 4.89 4.46
CA GLY A 93 27.12 4.47 3.50
C GLY A 93 27.39 2.96 3.44
N GLN A 94 26.76 2.15 4.28
CA GLN A 94 26.84 0.70 4.24
C GLN A 94 25.71 0.11 3.39
N ARG A 95 26.01 -0.97 2.65
CA ARG A 95 25.05 -1.72 1.82
C ARG A 95 24.60 -2.99 2.53
N TYR A 96 23.30 -3.26 2.49
CA TYR A 96 22.62 -4.45 2.98
C TYR A 96 21.75 -5.04 1.87
N LEU A 97 21.42 -6.33 1.95
CA LEU A 97 20.35 -6.89 1.13
C LEU A 97 19.02 -6.62 1.82
N LEU A 98 17.97 -6.31 1.03
CA LEU A 98 16.61 -6.08 1.57
C LEU A 98 16.18 -7.19 2.53
N LYS A 99 16.51 -8.45 2.21
CA LYS A 99 16.12 -9.60 3.04
C LYS A 99 16.67 -9.59 4.47
N ASP A 100 17.75 -8.85 4.71
CA ASP A 100 18.51 -8.86 5.95
C ASP A 100 18.21 -7.62 6.83
N ILE A 101 17.57 -6.58 6.27
CA ILE A 101 17.45 -5.27 6.94
C ILE A 101 16.61 -5.28 8.21
N MET A 102 15.67 -6.22 8.34
CA MET A 102 14.81 -6.31 9.51
C MET A 102 15.54 -6.85 10.75
N LYS A 103 16.73 -7.43 10.57
CA LYS A 103 17.55 -8.02 11.64
C LYS A 103 18.85 -7.26 11.87
N ASP A 104 19.47 -6.83 10.78
CA ASP A 104 20.89 -6.42 10.79
C ASP A 104 21.08 -4.89 10.81
N VAL A 105 19.99 -4.11 10.77
CA VAL A 105 20.03 -2.64 10.78
C VAL A 105 19.48 -2.13 12.10
N ASP A 106 20.28 -1.31 12.79
CA ASP A 106 19.85 -0.61 14.00
C ASP A 106 18.65 0.30 13.68
N THR A 107 17.62 0.22 14.52
CA THR A 107 16.38 0.97 14.35
C THR A 107 16.31 2.14 15.32
N ALA A 108 16.04 3.34 14.79
CA ALA A 108 15.61 4.44 15.63
C ALA A 108 14.18 4.19 16.14
N THR A 109 13.88 4.63 17.36
CA THR A 109 12.52 4.53 17.91
C THR A 109 11.58 5.49 17.19
N LEU A 110 10.45 4.99 16.71
CA LEU A 110 9.31 5.80 16.32
C LEU A 110 8.30 5.85 17.47
N TYR A 111 7.80 7.04 17.77
CA TYR A 111 6.74 7.28 18.73
C TYR A 111 5.39 7.35 18.02
N THR A 112 4.33 7.02 18.74
CA THR A 112 2.96 7.10 18.24
C THR A 112 2.31 8.39 18.69
N ILE A 113 1.76 9.14 17.74
CA ILE A 113 0.81 10.23 18.00
C ILE A 113 -0.59 9.72 17.70
N GLN A 114 -1.48 9.87 18.68
CA GLN A 114 -2.88 9.53 18.54
C GLN A 114 -3.70 10.80 18.30
N LEU A 115 -4.61 10.76 17.32
CA LEU A 115 -5.58 11.83 17.06
C LEU A 115 -6.95 11.22 16.83
N LYS A 116 -7.96 11.71 17.54
CA LYS A 116 -9.35 11.28 17.35
C LYS A 116 -10.10 12.30 16.50
N GLY A 117 -10.90 11.80 15.55
CA GLY A 117 -11.83 12.62 14.79
C GLY A 117 -12.92 13.24 15.69
N GLU A 118 -13.50 14.35 15.23
CA GLU A 118 -14.40 15.18 16.02
C GLU A 118 -15.89 14.93 15.69
N SER A 119 -16.17 14.20 14.61
CA SER A 119 -17.53 13.88 14.19
C SER A 119 -18.16 12.79 15.05
N ASN A 120 -19.44 12.98 15.38
CA ASN A 120 -20.29 11.96 16.02
C ASN A 120 -21.24 11.29 15.01
N ALA A 121 -21.06 11.53 13.71
CA ALA A 121 -21.91 10.94 12.68
C ALA A 121 -21.80 9.40 12.71
N ALA A 122 -22.93 8.73 12.53
CA ALA A 122 -22.95 7.29 12.31
C ALA A 122 -22.28 6.95 10.96
N PRO A 123 -21.60 5.80 10.83
CA PRO A 123 -21.07 5.36 9.56
C PRO A 123 -22.15 5.28 8.50
N GLU A 124 -21.88 5.87 7.33
CA GLU A 124 -22.72 5.80 6.15
C GLU A 124 -21.91 5.30 4.95
N TRP A 125 -22.57 4.62 4.02
CA TRP A 125 -22.00 4.22 2.74
C TRP A 125 -22.89 4.66 1.59
N TYR A 126 -22.25 5.23 0.58
CA TYR A 126 -22.88 5.67 -0.66
C TYR A 126 -21.86 5.63 -1.79
N VAL A 127 -22.33 5.58 -3.03
CA VAL A 127 -21.46 5.65 -4.21
C VAL A 127 -21.57 7.03 -4.87
N PRO A 128 -20.48 7.83 -4.90
CA PRO A 128 -20.49 9.09 -5.63
C PRO A 128 -20.49 8.83 -7.14
N TYR A 129 -21.55 9.24 -7.83
CA TYR A 129 -21.69 9.04 -9.27
C TYR A 129 -22.39 10.24 -9.92
N LYS A 130 -21.74 10.85 -10.93
CA LYS A 130 -22.27 12.00 -11.69
C LYS A 130 -22.80 13.14 -10.81
N GLY A 131 -22.07 13.48 -9.75
CA GLY A 131 -22.44 14.55 -8.81
C GLY A 131 -23.52 14.17 -7.79
N GLN A 132 -24.02 12.94 -7.82
CA GLN A 132 -24.99 12.41 -6.87
C GLN A 132 -24.33 11.48 -5.85
N LYS A 133 -24.95 11.36 -4.67
CA LYS A 133 -24.65 10.31 -3.69
C LYS A 133 -25.69 9.21 -3.84
N LEU A 134 -25.34 8.13 -4.54
CA LEU A 134 -26.25 7.01 -4.73
C LEU A 134 -26.31 6.17 -3.46
N GLN A 135 -27.52 5.96 -2.95
CA GLN A 135 -27.80 5.17 -1.76
C GLN A 135 -29.19 4.52 -1.86
N GLY A 136 -29.43 3.48 -1.06
CA GLY A 136 -30.72 2.79 -1.00
C GLY A 136 -31.23 2.36 -2.39
N PRO A 137 -32.52 2.59 -2.72
CA PRO A 137 -33.09 2.16 -4.00
C PRO A 137 -32.37 2.71 -5.24
N ALA A 138 -31.93 3.97 -5.21
CA ALA A 138 -31.23 4.59 -6.36
C ALA A 138 -29.87 3.91 -6.63
N LEU A 139 -29.18 3.46 -5.58
CA LEU A 139 -27.97 2.68 -5.73
C LEU A 139 -28.25 1.29 -6.31
N LEU A 140 -29.30 0.61 -5.83
CA LEU A 140 -29.69 -0.72 -6.33
C LEU A 140 -30.06 -0.69 -7.81
N GLU A 141 -30.81 0.32 -8.24
CA GLU A 141 -31.14 0.55 -9.65
C GLU A 141 -29.87 0.78 -10.48
N GLN A 142 -28.94 1.62 -9.98
CA GLN A 142 -27.70 1.88 -10.69
C GLN A 142 -26.79 0.65 -10.78
N ILE A 143 -26.71 -0.16 -9.74
CA ILE A 143 -25.98 -1.44 -9.74
C ILE A 143 -26.55 -2.36 -10.81
N GLN A 144 -27.88 -2.45 -10.92
CA GLN A 144 -28.54 -3.26 -11.94
C GLN A 144 -28.19 -2.77 -13.35
N ILE A 145 -28.26 -1.46 -13.60
CA ILE A 145 -27.85 -0.86 -14.88
C ILE A 145 -26.40 -1.21 -15.23
N TRP A 146 -25.47 -1.12 -14.28
CA TRP A 146 -24.07 -1.46 -14.52
C TRP A 146 -23.87 -2.95 -14.80
N GLN A 147 -24.59 -3.82 -14.10
CA GLN A 147 -24.53 -5.27 -14.32
C GLN A 147 -25.07 -5.64 -15.70
N ASP A 148 -26.25 -5.14 -16.08
CA ASP A 148 -26.90 -5.46 -17.36
C ASP A 148 -26.10 -4.93 -18.56
N ALA A 149 -25.42 -3.80 -18.38
CA ALA A 149 -24.52 -3.23 -19.39
C ALA A 149 -23.14 -3.91 -19.44
N GLY A 150 -22.84 -4.86 -18.55
CA GLY A 150 -21.53 -5.53 -18.46
C GLY A 150 -20.39 -4.61 -17.99
N ILE A 151 -20.72 -3.50 -17.31
CA ILE A 151 -19.73 -2.58 -16.73
C ILE A 151 -19.10 -3.19 -15.48
N ILE A 152 -19.89 -3.93 -14.71
CA ILE A 152 -19.43 -4.71 -13.55
C ILE A 152 -19.87 -6.17 -13.68
N GLU A 153 -19.05 -7.09 -13.17
CA GLU A 153 -19.38 -8.52 -13.16
C GLU A 153 -20.50 -8.84 -12.16
N PRO A 154 -21.27 -9.94 -12.36
CA PRO A 154 -22.34 -10.32 -11.45
C PRO A 154 -21.90 -10.49 -9.99
N SER A 155 -20.69 -11.00 -9.75
CA SER A 155 -20.10 -11.14 -8.41
C SER A 155 -19.84 -9.79 -7.74
N HIS A 156 -19.41 -8.78 -8.51
CA HIS A 156 -19.19 -7.43 -8.01
C HIS A 156 -20.52 -6.73 -7.70
N ALA A 157 -21.51 -6.85 -8.59
CA ALA A 157 -22.84 -6.32 -8.36
C ALA A 157 -23.46 -6.91 -7.08
N GLU A 158 -23.32 -8.22 -6.88
CA GLU A 158 -23.80 -8.89 -5.68
C GLU A 158 -23.08 -8.40 -4.41
N ALA A 159 -21.75 -8.25 -4.45
CA ALA A 159 -21.00 -7.70 -3.33
C ALA A 159 -21.47 -6.30 -2.92
N LEU A 160 -21.81 -5.44 -3.90
CA LEU A 160 -22.37 -4.10 -3.62
C LEU A 160 -23.77 -4.16 -2.99
N ARG A 161 -24.63 -5.08 -3.43
CA ARG A 161 -25.96 -5.28 -2.83
C ARG A 161 -25.84 -5.78 -1.40
N ILE A 162 -24.95 -6.73 -1.15
CA ILE A 162 -24.67 -7.25 0.20
C ILE A 162 -24.17 -6.12 1.11
N ALA A 163 -23.20 -5.32 0.66
CA ALA A 163 -22.72 -4.18 1.43
C ALA A 163 -23.82 -3.15 1.72
N GLN A 164 -24.74 -2.92 0.77
CA GLN A 164 -25.90 -2.05 0.99
C GLN A 164 -26.84 -2.60 2.06
N ALA A 165 -27.06 -3.91 2.07
CA ALA A 165 -27.97 -4.59 3.00
C ALA A 165 -27.41 -4.71 4.43
N HIS A 166 -26.09 -4.55 4.59
CA HIS A 166 -25.38 -4.66 5.87
C HIS A 166 -24.68 -3.34 6.28
N PRO A 167 -25.44 -2.26 6.56
CA PRO A 167 -24.86 -0.99 6.95
C PRO A 167 -24.00 -1.06 8.24
N GLU A 168 -24.25 -2.06 9.09
CA GLU A 168 -23.46 -2.31 10.30
C GLU A 168 -22.00 -2.68 10.01
N TRP A 169 -21.67 -3.17 8.80
CA TRP A 169 -20.29 -3.48 8.43
C TRP A 169 -19.39 -2.25 8.32
N PHE A 170 -19.98 -1.05 8.20
CA PHE A 170 -19.23 0.20 8.14
C PHE A 170 -18.91 0.75 9.53
N ASP A 171 -19.37 0.12 10.62
CA ASP A 171 -18.78 0.35 11.93
C ASP A 171 -17.50 -0.49 12.06
N LEU A 172 -16.36 0.15 11.85
CA LEU A 172 -15.03 -0.45 11.92
C LEU A 172 -14.33 -0.16 13.25
N SER A 173 -15.09 0.17 14.30
CA SER A 173 -14.51 0.50 15.62
C SER A 173 -13.68 -0.63 16.24
N ASP A 174 -13.89 -1.87 15.81
CA ASP A 174 -13.13 -3.07 16.22
C ASP A 174 -12.10 -3.51 15.16
N ARG A 175 -11.77 -2.64 14.20
CA ARG A 175 -10.80 -2.94 13.13
C ARG A 175 -9.69 -1.90 13.07
N THR A 176 -8.47 -2.41 12.98
CA THR A 176 -7.26 -1.62 12.75
C THR A 176 -6.79 -1.80 11.31
N MET A 177 -6.61 -0.68 10.60
CA MET A 177 -6.19 -0.64 9.21
C MET A 177 -4.85 0.09 9.11
N VAL A 178 -3.83 -0.61 8.62
CA VAL A 178 -2.51 -0.03 8.35
C VAL A 178 -2.47 0.51 6.92
N LEU A 179 -2.30 1.81 6.76
CA LEU A 179 -2.24 2.48 5.48
C LEU A 179 -0.79 2.88 5.16
N PHE A 180 -0.17 2.15 4.25
CA PHE A 180 1.11 2.51 3.64
C PHE A 180 0.85 3.47 2.46
N GLY A 181 1.20 4.75 2.64
CA GLY A 181 0.80 5.83 1.73
C GLY A 181 -0.61 6.36 2.04
N ALA A 182 -0.87 6.69 3.29
CA ALA A 182 -2.20 7.11 3.78
C ALA A 182 -2.78 8.33 3.06
N GLY A 183 -1.95 9.26 2.59
CA GLY A 183 -2.34 10.47 1.86
C GLY A 183 -2.65 10.27 0.38
N SER A 184 -2.49 9.05 -0.14
CA SER A 184 -2.70 8.69 -1.55
C SER A 184 -4.04 9.21 -2.11
N GLU A 185 -4.04 9.64 -3.37
CA GLU A 185 -5.22 10.18 -4.04
C GLU A 185 -6.36 9.16 -4.16
N ALA A 186 -6.01 7.89 -4.40
CA ALA A 186 -6.95 6.79 -4.52
C ALA A 186 -7.01 5.91 -3.25
N GLY A 187 -6.54 6.45 -2.11
CA GLY A 187 -6.51 5.73 -0.84
C GLY A 187 -7.87 5.67 -0.15
N PRO A 188 -8.08 4.69 0.76
CA PRO A 188 -9.35 4.53 1.47
C PRO A 188 -9.51 5.49 2.65
N LEU A 189 -8.54 6.35 2.94
CA LEU A 189 -8.51 7.21 4.14
C LEU A 189 -9.81 8.00 4.33
N THR A 190 -10.33 8.62 3.27
CA THR A 190 -11.56 9.43 3.35
C THR A 190 -12.77 8.62 3.80
N TRP A 191 -12.87 7.35 3.40
CA TRP A 191 -13.96 6.47 3.84
C TRP A 191 -13.73 5.92 5.24
N LEU A 192 -12.53 5.39 5.50
CA LEU A 192 -12.17 4.85 6.80
C LEU A 192 -12.30 5.91 7.91
N SER A 193 -11.99 7.18 7.60
CA SER A 193 -12.16 8.31 8.53
C SER A 193 -13.60 8.50 9.02
N LYS A 194 -14.60 8.00 8.27
CA LYS A 194 -16.03 8.13 8.58
C LYS A 194 -16.65 6.85 9.16
N TRP A 195 -15.86 5.79 9.24
CA TRP A 195 -16.30 4.44 9.60
C TRP A 195 -15.77 4.01 10.97
N LYS A 196 -15.39 4.96 11.83
CA LYS A 196 -14.87 4.73 13.19
C LYS A 196 -13.60 3.85 13.24
N ALA A 197 -12.92 3.65 12.11
CA ALA A 197 -11.76 2.77 12.05
C ALA A 197 -10.62 3.24 12.95
N ASN A 198 -9.82 2.30 13.44
CA ASN A 198 -8.48 2.57 13.95
C ASN A 198 -7.53 2.59 12.75
N ILE A 199 -6.87 3.71 12.48
CA ILE A 199 -6.08 3.94 11.27
C ILE A 199 -4.64 4.17 11.66
N VAL A 200 -3.77 3.22 11.32
CA VAL A 200 -2.33 3.37 11.46
C VAL A 200 -1.78 3.93 10.15
N ALA A 201 -1.49 5.22 10.12
CA ALA A 201 -1.10 5.92 8.90
C ALA A 201 0.42 6.02 8.78
N VAL A 202 0.98 5.46 7.72
CA VAL A 202 2.38 5.66 7.34
C VAL A 202 2.42 6.46 6.05
N ASP A 203 3.06 7.61 6.09
CA ASP A 203 3.34 8.43 4.92
C ASP A 203 4.61 9.26 5.13
N LEU A 204 5.12 9.84 4.05
CA LEU A 204 6.36 10.63 4.05
C LEU A 204 6.28 11.76 5.08
N PRO A 205 7.40 12.12 5.74
CA PRO A 205 7.49 13.28 6.63
C PRO A 205 7.40 14.59 5.81
N ASN A 206 6.18 14.90 5.37
CA ASN A 206 5.86 16.00 4.49
C ASN A 206 4.63 16.74 4.99
N ALA A 207 4.80 18.02 5.31
CA ALA A 207 3.74 18.84 5.91
C ALA A 207 2.47 18.93 5.08
N ARG A 208 2.56 18.96 3.73
CA ARG A 208 1.38 19.03 2.87
C ARG A 208 0.58 17.73 2.91
N VAL A 209 1.26 16.60 2.93
CA VAL A 209 0.63 15.28 3.04
C VAL A 209 -0.06 15.13 4.39
N TRP A 210 0.66 15.46 5.47
CA TRP A 210 0.11 15.36 6.82
C TRP A 210 -0.99 16.37 7.11
N ASP A 211 -0.93 17.58 6.55
CA ASP A 211 -2.05 18.53 6.63
C ASP A 211 -3.34 17.93 6.04
N LYS A 212 -3.26 17.28 4.87
CA LYS A 212 -4.40 16.59 4.26
C LYS A 212 -4.90 15.42 5.13
N ILE A 213 -4.00 14.59 5.67
CA ILE A 213 -4.36 13.44 6.51
C ILE A 213 -5.06 13.92 7.78
N LEU A 214 -4.45 14.85 8.51
CA LEU A 214 -4.97 15.37 9.78
C LEU A 214 -6.33 16.04 9.58
N ASN A 215 -6.48 16.89 8.55
CA ASN A 215 -7.77 17.51 8.23
C ASN A 215 -8.86 16.47 7.92
N THR A 216 -8.51 15.39 7.21
CA THR A 216 -9.46 14.31 6.88
C THR A 216 -9.90 13.56 8.14
N ILE A 217 -8.96 13.26 9.03
CA ILE A 217 -9.25 12.58 10.30
C ILE A 217 -10.09 13.45 11.23
N GLN A 218 -9.74 14.73 11.40
CA GLN A 218 -10.47 15.66 12.27
C GLN A 218 -11.95 15.79 11.86
N GLN A 219 -12.24 15.84 10.56
CA GLN A 219 -13.61 15.89 10.04
C GLN A 219 -14.39 14.57 10.18
N GLY A 220 -13.69 13.48 10.47
CA GLY A 220 -14.22 12.12 10.61
C GLY A 220 -14.53 11.73 12.05
N ASN A 221 -14.77 10.45 12.27
CA ASN A 221 -15.04 9.80 13.56
C ASN A 221 -14.04 8.66 13.87
N ALA A 222 -12.99 8.52 13.07
CA ALA A 222 -11.93 7.54 13.23
C ALA A 222 -10.88 7.95 14.27
N THR A 223 -10.05 6.97 14.68
CA THR A 223 -8.85 7.21 15.49
C THR A 223 -7.61 7.00 14.61
N LEU A 224 -6.75 8.01 14.53
CA LEU A 224 -5.47 7.96 13.83
C LEU A 224 -4.35 7.62 14.80
N TYR A 225 -3.44 6.76 14.35
CA TYR A 225 -2.13 6.50 14.94
C TYR A 225 -1.07 6.81 13.89
N ALA A 226 -0.21 7.78 14.18
CA ALA A 226 0.79 8.28 13.26
C ALA A 226 2.20 8.16 13.85
N PRO A 227 3.21 7.75 13.06
CA PRO A 227 4.59 7.68 13.52
C PRO A 227 5.19 9.09 13.61
N CYS A 228 6.03 9.29 14.61
CA CYS A 228 6.85 10.48 14.80
C CYS A 228 8.25 10.09 15.24
N ALA A 229 9.28 10.76 14.73
CA ALA A 229 10.67 10.50 15.09
C ALA A 229 11.03 10.97 16.52
N GLU A 230 10.20 11.81 17.13
CA GLU A 230 10.44 12.35 18.47
C GLU A 230 9.19 12.21 19.35
N LYS A 231 9.39 12.22 20.66
CA LYS A 231 8.30 12.19 21.62
C LYS A 231 7.70 13.59 21.73
N LEU A 232 6.43 13.73 21.35
CA LEU A 232 5.69 15.00 21.46
C LEU A 232 4.78 15.00 22.70
N ALA A 233 4.37 16.20 23.12
CA ALA A 233 3.30 16.36 24.09
C ALA A 233 1.94 15.96 23.49
N GLU A 234 1.04 15.41 24.31
CA GLU A 234 -0.27 14.91 23.86
C GLU A 234 -1.20 16.01 23.32
N ASP A 235 -1.06 17.24 23.82
CA ASP A 235 -1.88 18.40 23.50
C ASP A 235 -1.27 19.30 22.40
N MET A 236 -0.30 18.77 21.65
CA MET A 236 0.37 19.53 20.61
C MET A 236 -0.59 19.95 19.49
N ALA A 237 -0.54 21.23 19.12
CA ALA A 237 -1.39 21.77 18.07
C ALA A 237 -1.16 21.07 16.71
N THR A 238 -2.25 20.81 15.98
CA THR A 238 -2.23 20.17 14.64
C THR A 238 -1.32 20.90 13.65
N SER A 239 -1.19 22.23 13.78
CA SER A 239 -0.27 23.05 12.97
C SER A 239 1.20 22.66 13.13
N THR A 240 1.58 22.15 14.30
CA THR A 240 2.93 21.67 14.59
C THR A 240 3.05 20.18 14.27
N LEU A 241 2.01 19.38 14.54
CA LEU A 241 2.00 17.95 14.24
C LEU A 241 2.31 17.68 12.77
N LYS A 242 1.72 18.42 11.83
CA LYS A 242 1.96 18.20 10.39
C LYS A 242 3.43 18.31 9.97
N GLU A 243 4.24 19.10 10.69
CA GLU A 243 5.67 19.27 10.41
C GLU A 243 6.53 18.15 10.99
N LYS A 244 5.96 17.31 11.88
CA LYS A 244 6.69 16.34 12.70
C LYS A 244 6.29 14.89 12.45
N LEU A 245 5.09 14.66 11.94
CA LEU A 245 4.59 13.33 11.64
C LEU A 245 5.20 12.77 10.35
N GLY A 246 5.30 11.45 10.30
CA GLY A 246 5.70 10.72 9.10
C GLY A 246 6.88 9.79 9.32
N ALA A 247 6.95 8.82 8.42
CA ALA A 247 8.07 7.91 8.27
C ALA A 247 8.15 7.51 6.80
N ASP A 248 9.36 7.54 6.24
CA ASP A 248 9.57 7.20 4.84
C ASP A 248 9.75 5.68 4.69
N LEU A 249 8.84 5.03 3.97
CA LEU A 249 8.86 3.57 3.74
C LEU A 249 10.13 3.07 3.06
N LEU A 250 10.85 3.93 2.33
CA LEU A 250 12.06 3.55 1.61
C LEU A 250 13.30 3.62 2.49
N THR A 251 13.37 4.59 3.41
CA THR A 251 14.56 4.83 4.25
C THR A 251 14.38 4.36 5.69
N GLN A 252 13.13 4.24 6.16
CA GLN A 252 12.77 3.87 7.53
C GLN A 252 11.99 2.56 7.61
N THR A 253 12.11 1.68 6.60
CA THR A 253 11.41 0.38 6.58
C THR A 253 11.63 -0.44 7.86
N PRO A 254 12.87 -0.59 8.38
CA PRO A 254 13.11 -1.33 9.61
C PRO A 254 12.43 -0.69 10.83
N GLU A 255 12.49 0.64 10.95
CA GLU A 255 11.81 1.38 12.03
C GLU A 255 10.30 1.22 11.98
N ILE A 256 9.70 1.34 10.80
CA ILE A 256 8.25 1.17 10.60
C ILE A 256 7.83 -0.25 10.95
N ALA A 257 8.59 -1.27 10.53
CA ALA A 257 8.29 -2.66 10.87
C ALA A 257 8.38 -2.91 12.39
N HIS A 258 9.42 -2.38 13.04
CA HIS A 258 9.59 -2.47 14.49
C HIS A 258 8.42 -1.79 15.22
N TRP A 259 8.10 -0.55 14.84
CA TRP A 259 6.99 0.22 15.40
C TRP A 259 5.65 -0.49 15.25
N LEU A 260 5.33 -1.03 14.08
CA LEU A 260 4.10 -1.79 13.84
C LEU A 260 4.05 -3.08 14.66
N SER A 261 5.18 -3.76 14.88
CA SER A 261 5.25 -5.00 15.66
C SER A 261 5.05 -4.80 17.16
N GLN A 262 5.34 -3.60 17.66
CA GLN A 262 5.22 -3.25 19.08
C GLN A 262 3.85 -2.67 19.45
N SER A 263 3.10 -2.21 18.45
CA SER A 263 1.93 -1.39 18.70
C SER A 263 0.66 -2.22 18.85
N GLU A 264 0.02 -2.13 20.01
CA GLU A 264 -1.30 -2.72 20.30
C GLU A 264 -2.46 -1.81 19.78
N HIS A 265 -2.37 -1.34 18.54
CA HIS A 265 -3.32 -0.39 17.93
C HIS A 265 -4.71 -0.94 17.65
#